data_AF-A0A4Q9XSS6-F1
#
_entry.id   AF-A0A4Q9XSS6-F1
#
_cell.length_a   1.000
_cell.length_b   1.000
_cell.length_c   1.000
_cell.angle_alpha   90.00
_cell.angle_beta   90.00
_cell.angle_gamma   90.00
#
_symmetry.space_group_name_H-M   'P 1'
#
loop_
_entity.id
_entity.type
_entity.pdbx_description
1 polymer ?
#
loop_
_entity_poly.entity_id
_entity_poly.type
_entity_poly.pdbx_seq_one_letter_code
_entity_poly.pdbx_strand_id
1 'polypeptide(L)' 'MLSEQLVGKKVFIKRGEHQAKIALVVRQVDEEKYVLRIAPNQPDWECDKECFVLMRRYRRAYGY' A
#
# COMPACT_ATOMS: atom_id res chain seq x y z
N MET A 1 4.75 14.69 16.49
CA MET A 1 3.78 13.80 15.81
C MET A 1 4.48 13.24 14.58
N LEU A 2 4.91 11.97 14.61
CA LEU A 2 5.57 11.33 13.47
C LEU A 2 4.50 10.90 12.47
N SER A 3 4.25 11.71 11.45
CA SER A 3 3.52 11.24 10.26
C SER A 3 4.27 10.05 9.68
N GLU A 4 3.68 8.86 9.74
CA GLU A 4 4.25 7.66 9.13
C GLU A 4 4.31 7.88 7.61
N GLN A 5 5.47 8.32 7.11
CA GLN A 5 5.68 8.45 5.67
C GLN A 5 5.60 7.05 5.03
N LEU A 6 4.54 6.82 4.24
CA LEU A 6 4.28 5.55 3.56
C LEU A 6 4.91 5.50 2.17
N VAL A 7 5.19 6.66 1.58
CA VAL A 7 5.83 6.79 0.26
C VAL A 7 7.17 6.03 0.24
N GLY A 8 7.39 5.25 -0.81
CA GLY A 8 8.56 4.39 -1.00
C GLY A 8 8.50 3.05 -0.27
N LYS A 9 7.44 2.75 0.50
CA LYS A 9 7.30 1.46 1.20
C LYS A 9 6.50 0.45 0.38
N LYS A 10 6.88 -0.82 0.52
CA LYS A 10 6.11 -1.95 0.01
C LYS A 10 4.94 -2.24 0.94
N VAL A 11 3.76 -2.35 0.36
CA VAL A 11 2.50 -2.64 1.03
C VAL A 11 1.85 -3.87 0.41
N PHE A 12 1.07 -4.57 1.21
CA PHE A 12 0.26 -5.68 0.76
C PHE A 12 -1.17 -5.21 0.58
N ILE A 13 -1.75 -5.48 -0.59
CA ILE A 13 -3.13 -5.10 -0.90
C ILE A 13 -4.06 -6.16 -0.33
N LYS A 14 -4.85 -5.79 0.68
CA LYS A 14 -5.75 -6.72 1.39
C LYS A 14 -7.16 -6.78 0.80
N ARG A 15 -7.59 -5.79 0.02
CA ARG A 15 -8.90 -5.72 -0.64
C ARG A 15 -8.85 -4.92 -1.96
N GLY A 16 -9.82 -5.15 -2.84
CA GLY A 16 -9.96 -4.46 -4.14
C GLY A 16 -9.47 -5.29 -5.34
N GLU A 17 -9.41 -4.66 -6.51
CA GLU A 17 -9.05 -5.28 -7.80
C GLU A 17 -7.69 -5.98 -7.80
N HIS A 18 -6.79 -5.53 -6.95
CA HIS A 18 -5.42 -6.03 -6.86
C HIS A 18 -5.12 -6.75 -5.54
N GLN A 19 -6.16 -7.33 -4.92
CA GLN A 19 -6.04 -8.12 -3.70
C GLN A 19 -4.95 -9.20 -3.80
N ALA A 20 -4.26 -9.45 -2.69
CA ALA A 20 -3.17 -10.40 -2.55
C ALA A 20 -1.89 -10.07 -3.33
N LYS A 21 -1.80 -8.88 -3.93
CA LYS A 21 -0.59 -8.38 -4.57
C LYS A 21 0.21 -7.46 -3.66
N ILE A 22 1.49 -7.35 -3.97
CA ILE A 22 2.43 -6.43 -3.35
C ILE A 22 2.56 -5.21 -4.25
N ALA A 23 2.47 -4.02 -3.66
CA ALA A 23 2.66 -2.77 -4.37
C ALA A 23 3.60 -1.83 -3.61
N LEU A 24 4.19 -0.90 -4.34
CA LEU A 24 4.98 0.20 -3.81
C LEU A 24 4.11 1.44 -3.71
N VAL A 25 4.13 2.13 -2.57
CA VAL A 25 3.50 3.45 -2.44
C VAL A 25 4.35 4.47 -3.20
N VAL A 26 3.83 5.03 -4.29
CA VAL A 26 4.54 5.99 -5.14
C VAL A 26 4.39 7.40 -4.60
N ARG A 27 3.16 7.79 -4.22
CA ARG A 27 2.86 9.09 -3.64
C ARG A 27 1.59 9.03 -2.80
N GLN A 28 1.44 10.00 -1.93
CA GLN A 28 0.22 10.26 -1.18
C GLN A 28 -0.54 11.40 -1.87
N VAL A 29 -1.83 11.20 -2.13
CA VAL A 29 -2.69 12.23 -2.73
C VAL A 29 -3.27 13.09 -1.60
N ASP A 30 -3.90 12.43 -0.62
CA ASP A 30 -4.50 13.04 0.57
C ASP A 30 -4.23 12.16 1.81
N GLU A 31 -4.79 12.50 2.98
CA GLU A 31 -4.61 11.69 4.20
C GLU A 31 -5.14 10.24 4.07
N GLU A 32 -6.15 10.05 3.23
CA GLU A 32 -6.82 8.76 3.03
C GLU A 32 -6.44 8.08 1.71
N LYS A 33 -5.96 8.83 0.71
CA LYS A 33 -5.73 8.31 -0.65
C LYS A 33 -4.26 8.23 -1.01
N TYR A 34 -3.89 7.09 -1.59
CA TYR A 34 -2.52 6.79 -1.98
C TYR A 34 -2.47 6.23 -3.40
N VAL A 35 -1.38 6.57 -4.10
CA VAL A 35 -1.06 5.97 -5.39
C VAL A 35 -0.06 4.85 -5.18
N LEU A 36 -0.43 3.67 -5.63
CA LEU A 36 0.34 2.44 -5.55
C LEU A 36 0.78 2.00 -6.95
N ARG A 37 1.95 1.36 -7.02
CA ARG A 37 2.45 0.70 -8.23
C ARG A 37 2.79 -0.75 -7.94
N ILE A 38 2.14 -1.68 -8.63
CA ILE A 38 2.34 -3.13 -8.42
C ILE A 38 3.66 -3.59 -9.04
N ALA A 39 3.92 -3.16 -10.28
CA ALA A 39 5.12 -3.48 -11.03
C ALA A 39 5.59 -2.25 -11.82
N PRO A 40 6.90 -2.14 -12.16
CA PRO A 40 7.44 -0.98 -12.88
C PRO A 40 6.74 -0.68 -14.21
N ASN A 41 6.22 -1.71 -14.87
CA ASN A 41 5.59 -1.63 -16.18
C ASN A 41 4.05 -1.59 -16.12
N GLN A 42 3.47 -1.50 -14.92
CA GLN A 42 2.03 -1.38 -14.73
C GLN A 42 1.64 0.06 -14.42
N PRO A 43 0.44 0.48 -14.82
CA PRO A 43 -0.06 1.81 -14.50
C PRO A 43 -0.14 1.99 -12.99
N ASP A 44 -0.01 3.26 -12.60
CA ASP A 44 -0.23 3.69 -11.22
C ASP A 44 -1.71 3.55 -10.88
N TRP A 45 -1.98 3.03 -9.69
CA TRP A 45 -3.33 2.75 -9.20
C TRP A 45 -3.61 3.55 -7.94
N GLU A 46 -4.69 4.34 -7.94
CA GLU A 46 -5.15 5.06 -6.77
C GLU A 46 -6.06 4.18 -5.91
N CYS A 47 -5.80 4.15 -4.60
CA CYS A 47 -6.67 3.47 -3.65
C CYS A 47 -6.61 4.13 -2.27
N ASP A 48 -7.61 3.83 -1.45
CA ASP A 48 -7.63 4.28 -0.06
C ASP A 48 -6.59 3.53 0.78
N LYS A 49 -6.11 4.18 1.85
CA LYS A 49 -5.20 3.63 2.87
C LYS A 49 -5.73 2.32 3.45
N GLU A 50 -7.04 2.28 3.56
CA GLU A 50 -7.89 1.18 3.91
C GLU A 50 -7.62 -0.08 3.04
N CYS A 51 -7.26 0.06 1.77
CA CYS A 51 -7.12 -1.05 0.82
C CYS A 51 -5.87 -1.89 1.01
N PHE A 52 -4.85 -1.34 1.68
CA PHE A 52 -3.56 -1.99 1.86
C PHE A 52 -3.08 -1.95 3.31
N VAL A 53 -2.05 -2.74 3.58
CA VAL A 53 -1.37 -2.75 4.88
C VAL A 53 0.14 -2.73 4.66
N LEU A 54 0.85 -2.01 5.52
CA LEU A 54 2.31 -2.11 5.59
C LEU A 54 2.72 -3.54 5.90
N MET A 55 3.66 -4.09 5.12
CA MET A 55 4.15 -5.46 5.33
C MET A 55 4.68 -5.70 6.75
N ARG A 56 5.30 -4.68 7.37
CA ARG A 56 5.75 -4.77 8.78
C ARG A 56 4.60 -5.01 9.76
N ARG A 57 3.39 -4.52 9.47
CA ARG A 57 2.18 -4.80 10.28
C ARG A 57 1.53 -6.13 9.90
N TYR A 58 1.61 -6.54 8.63
CA TYR A 58 1.06 -7.81 8.17
C TYR A 58 1.66 -9.02 8.91
N ARG A 59 2.99 -9.02 9.11
CA ARG A 59 3.68 -10.11 9.84
C ARG A 59 3.20 -10.29 11.30
N ARG A 60 2.70 -9.21 11.92
CA ARG A 60 2.19 -9.25 13.31
C ARG A 60 0.72 -9.67 13.39
N ALA A 61 -0.06 -9.48 12.31
CA ALA A 61 -1.48 -9.79 12.27
C ALA A 61 -1.79 -11.20 11.71
N TYR A 62 -0.94 -11.73 10.83
CA TYR A 62 -1.17 -13.01 10.14
C TYR A 62 0.06 -13.91 10.16
N GLY A 63 0.72 -14.02 11.32
CA GLY A 63 1.95 -14.78 11.50
C GLY A 63 1.94 -16.15 10.81
N TYR A 64 2.83 -16.28 9.82
CA TYR A 64 3.41 -17.53 9.36
C TYR A 64 4.85 -17.59 9.88
#